data_AF-A0A858RCA8-F1
#
_entry.id   AF-A0A858RCA8-F1
#
_cell.length_a   1.000
_cell.length_b   1.000
_cell.length_c   1.000
_cell.angle_alpha   90.00
_cell.angle_beta   90.00
_cell.angle_gamma   90.00
#
_symmetry.space_group_name_H-M   'P 1'
#
loop_
_entity.id
_entity.type
_entity.pdbx_description
1 polymer ?
#
loop_
_entity_poly.entity_id
_entity_poly.type
_entity_poly.pdbx_seq_one_letter_code
_entity_poly.pdbx_strand_id
1 'polypeptide(L)' 'MALRVARRALAGTLSDPTGGAWRFHRGGESPDWAQGLAPLAEVGPLLCYGS' A
#
# COMPACT_ATOMS: atom_id res chain seq x y z
N MET A 1 5.61 -18.29 -1.30
CA MET A 1 4.67 -17.50 -0.46
C MET A 1 3.87 -16.48 -1.28
N ALA A 2 4.50 -15.72 -2.17
CA ALA A 2 3.86 -14.69 -3.00
C ALA A 2 2.63 -15.17 -3.81
N LEU A 3 2.73 -16.31 -4.52
CA LEU A 3 1.62 -16.80 -5.36
C LEU A 3 0.32 -17.05 -4.59
N ARG A 4 0.41 -17.51 -3.33
CA ARG A 4 -0.78 -17.73 -2.48
C ARG A 4 -1.47 -16.42 -2.15
N VAL A 5 -0.69 -15.38 -1.82
CA VAL A 5 -1.21 -14.05 -1.51
C VAL A 5 -1.83 -13.43 -2.75
N ALA A 6 -1.14 -13.50 -3.90
CA ALA A 6 -1.64 -13.01 -5.18
C ALA A 6 -2.97 -13.66 -5.57
N ARG A 7 -3.10 -14.99 -5.43
CA ARG A 7 -4.37 -15.70 -5.69
C ARG A 7 -5.51 -15.22 -4.80
N ARG A 8 -5.25 -14.97 -3.52
CA ARG A 8 -6.29 -14.49 -2.59
C ARG A 8 -6.71 -13.06 -2.90
N ALA A 9 -5.77 -12.20 -3.28
CA ALA A 9 -6.03 -10.83 -3.72
C ALA A 9 -6.89 -10.83 -5.00
N LEU A 10 -6.51 -11.63 -6.01
CA LEU A 10 -7.29 -11.77 -7.25
C LEU A 10 -8.69 -12.34 -7.01
N ALA A 11 -8.83 -13.26 -6.06
CA ALA A 11 -10.13 -13.83 -5.69
C ALA A 11 -10.98 -12.88 -4.82
N GLY A 12 -10.48 -11.69 -4.45
CA GLY A 12 -11.18 -10.76 -3.54
C GLY A 12 -11.33 -11.26 -2.11
N THR A 13 -10.66 -12.37 -1.77
CA THR A 13 -10.74 -13.03 -0.44
C THR A 13 -9.77 -12.44 0.59
N LEU A 14 -8.86 -11.58 0.14
CA LEU A 14 -7.99 -10.79 1.00
C LEU A 14 -8.55 -9.38 1.03
N SER A 15 -8.97 -8.90 2.21
CA SER A 15 -9.27 -7.47 2.39
C SER A 15 -8.07 -6.65 1.93
N ASP A 16 -8.32 -5.57 1.19
CA ASP A 16 -7.27 -4.65 0.78
C ASP A 16 -6.86 -3.77 1.97
N PRO A 17 -5.69 -4.00 2.59
CA PRO A 17 -5.25 -3.19 3.71
C PRO A 17 -4.71 -1.82 3.26
N THR A 18 -4.57 -1.60 1.95
CA THR A 18 -4.01 -0.37 1.39
C THR A 18 -5.07 0.69 1.10
N GLY A 19 -6.36 0.32 1.17
CA GLY A 19 -7.47 1.24 0.94
C GLY A 19 -7.52 1.79 -0.50
N GLY A 20 -7.11 1.01 -1.49
CA GLY A 20 -7.06 1.45 -2.89
C GLY A 20 -5.80 2.24 -3.27
N ALA A 21 -4.72 2.13 -2.50
CA ALA A 21 -3.47 2.79 -2.82
C ALA A 21 -2.85 2.25 -4.12
N TRP A 22 -2.27 3.15 -4.91
CA TRP A 22 -1.54 2.83 -6.15
C TRP A 22 -0.06 3.21 -6.06
N ARG A 23 0.37 3.86 -4.98
CA ARG A 23 1.77 4.17 -4.63
C ARG A 23 2.07 3.82 -3.18
N PHE A 24 3.34 3.55 -2.89
CA PHE A 24 3.84 3.39 -1.53
C PHE A 24 5.33 3.74 -1.44
N HIS A 25 5.79 4.07 -0.23
CA HIS A 25 7.22 4.13 0.11
C HIS A 25 7.46 3.59 1.53
N ARG A 26 8.71 3.34 1.92
CA ARG A 26 9.00 2.93 3.31
C ARG A 26 8.97 4.12 4.25
N GLY A 27 8.57 3.87 5.50
CA GLY A 27 8.73 4.82 6.58
C GLY A 27 10.20 5.24 6.71
N GLY A 28 10.44 6.54 6.82
CA GLY A 28 11.78 7.13 6.84
C GLY A 28 12.33 7.52 5.46
N GLU A 29 11.73 7.07 4.37
CA GLU A 29 11.96 7.64 3.04
C GLU A 29 11.05 8.86 2.85
N SER A 30 11.53 9.88 2.13
CA SER A 30 10.75 11.09 1.83
C SER A 30 10.86 11.43 0.34
N PRO A 31 10.24 10.63 -0.54
CA PRO A 31 10.29 10.89 -1.97
C PRO A 31 9.50 12.15 -2.34
N ASP A 32 9.95 12.88 -3.35
CA ASP A 32 9.34 14.17 -3.76
C ASP A 32 7.84 14.06 -4.06
N TRP A 33 7.41 12.95 -4.65
CA TRP A 33 6.00 12.73 -4.98
C TRP A 33 5.08 12.58 -3.75
N ALA A 34 5.62 12.23 -2.58
CA ALA A 34 4.86 12.04 -1.34
C ALA A 34 4.75 13.33 -0.52
N GLN A 35 5.53 14.36 -0.86
CA GLN A 35 5.55 15.61 -0.11
C GLN A 35 4.17 16.29 -0.16
N GLY A 36 3.63 16.61 1.01
CA GLY A 36 2.32 17.25 1.15
C GLY A 36 1.12 16.31 0.97
N LEU A 37 1.32 15.02 0.71
CA LEU A 37 0.25 14.03 0.67
C LEU A 37 0.09 13.34 2.04
N ALA A 38 -1.15 13.08 2.44
CA ALA A 38 -1.44 12.23 3.58
C ALA A 38 -1.53 10.76 3.12
N PRO A 39 -0.87 9.80 3.81
CA PRO A 39 -1.05 8.38 3.55
C PRO A 39 -2.51 7.96 3.73
N LEU A 40 -3.02 7.11 2.84
CA LEU A 40 -4.33 6.44 3.01
C LEU A 40 -4.26 5.32 4.03
N ALA A 41 -3.13 4.61 4.09
CA ALA A 41 -2.93 3.47 4.96
C ALA A 41 -1.46 3.28 5.32
N GLU A 42 -1.23 2.61 6.44
CA GLU A 42 0.07 2.11 6.85
C GLU A 42 0.02 0.58 6.92
N VAL A 43 0.88 -0.10 6.15
CA VAL A 43 0.94 -1.56 6.07
C VAL A 43 2.34 -2.00 6.47
N GLY A 44 2.52 -2.28 7.77
CA GLY A 44 3.84 -2.51 8.34
C GLY A 44 4.73 -1.28 8.13
N PRO A 45 5.95 -1.40 7.57
CA PRO A 45 6.82 -0.25 7.37
C PRO A 45 6.48 0.57 6.11
N LEU A 46 5.37 0.30 5.44
CA LEU A 46 4.99 0.96 4.18
C LEU A 46 3.91 2.00 4.42
N LEU A 47 4.13 3.21 3.91
CA LEU A 47 3.12 4.25 3.78
C LEU A 47 2.51 4.18 2.38
N CYS A 48 1.19 4.02 2.31
CA CYS A 48 0.43 3.79 1.08
C CYS A 48 -0.38 5.04 0.70
N TYR A 49 -0.34 5.41 -0.58
CA TYR A 49 -0.94 6.62 -1.13
C TYR A 49 -1.87 6.30 -2.29
N GLY A 50 -3.00 6.99 -2.33
CA GLY A 50 -3.99 6.91 -3.40
C GLY A 50 -4.54 8.28 -3.76
N SER A 51 -5.61 8.28 -4.57
CA SER A 51 -6.39 9.48 -4.88
C SER A 51 -7.39 9.81 -3.78
#